data_AF-A0A843LA54-F1
#
_entry.id   AF-A0A843LA54-F1
#
_cell.length_a   1.000
_cell.length_b   1.000
_cell.length_c   1.000
_cell.angle_alpha   90.00
_cell.angle_beta   90.00
_cell.angle_gamma   90.00
#
_symmetry.space_group_name_H-M   'P 1'
#
loop_
_entity.id
_entity.type
_entity.pdbx_description
1 polymer ?
#
loop_
_entity_poly.entity_id
_entity_poly.type
_entity_poly.pdbx_seq_one_letter_code
_entity_poly.pdbx_strand_id
1 'polypeptide(L)'
;MDLILGHNQFIGISHISEEKGIDLQKRFFDTVNIYKVVETAADLGYKNMIIETHPKMLDFLNYYLENRTFDMDFYLQVPNIQGYIHKMNEKGFSGLFLELAQRDGIKALSGMALKNVMNLAKKNYFSMAASALQLEVSPFMDVNIKALLLHNVSTDLLLSLQIKNAFTEYLGYVKENLKLNPGFISLNFKLFKDSFNKWGLQEPLVMTPVNPKGFDMNPSQGEVELAIRDYRGEIIAMNILGGGAFSVEETNGYLRRFDNIKHCVIGASSKKHLQEIIHILSNSYEDFG
;
A
#
# COMPACT_ATOMS: atom_id res chain seq x y z
N MET A 1 -18.85 1.79 -7.15
CA MET A 1 -17.41 1.47 -7.01
C MET A 1 -16.84 2.49 -6.05
N ASP A 2 -16.18 2.04 -5.00
CA ASP A 2 -15.65 2.92 -3.96
C ASP A 2 -14.28 3.46 -4.38
N LEU A 3 -14.12 4.78 -4.30
CA LEU A 3 -12.87 5.45 -4.60
C LEU A 3 -12.03 5.60 -3.33
N ILE A 4 -10.76 5.21 -3.43
CA ILE A 4 -9.74 5.33 -2.37
C ILE A 4 -8.74 6.40 -2.83
N LEU A 5 -8.51 7.41 -2.02
CA LEU A 5 -7.50 8.43 -2.31
C LEU A 5 -6.09 7.83 -2.14
N GLY A 6 -5.25 7.93 -3.17
CA GLY A 6 -3.84 7.54 -3.13
C GLY A 6 -2.97 8.58 -2.44
N HIS A 7 -1.85 8.18 -1.83
CA HIS A 7 -0.93 9.11 -1.15
C HIS A 7 0.32 9.49 -1.94
N ASN A 8 0.65 8.79 -3.04
CA ASN A 8 1.92 8.96 -3.77
C ASN A 8 2.28 10.42 -4.08
N GLN A 9 1.29 11.23 -4.47
CA GLN A 9 1.49 12.65 -4.77
C GLN A 9 1.94 13.47 -3.54
N PHE A 10 1.57 13.07 -2.33
CA PHE A 10 1.88 13.79 -1.09
C PHE A 10 3.31 13.56 -0.60
N ILE A 11 3.96 12.52 -1.13
CA ILE A 11 5.36 12.18 -0.84
C ILE A 11 6.28 12.43 -2.05
N GLY A 12 5.78 13.15 -3.07
CA GLY A 12 6.57 13.55 -4.24
C GLY A 12 6.77 12.45 -5.29
N ILE A 13 6.04 11.32 -5.21
CA ILE A 13 6.09 10.29 -6.24
C ILE A 13 5.17 10.70 -7.40
N SER A 14 5.75 10.76 -8.61
CA SER A 14 5.05 11.06 -9.85
C SER A 14 5.40 10.02 -10.91
N HIS A 15 4.39 9.37 -11.48
CA HIS A 15 4.55 8.43 -12.60
C HIS A 15 4.57 9.13 -13.97
N ILE A 16 4.45 10.46 -14.01
CA ILE A 16 4.45 11.25 -15.26
C ILE A 16 5.87 11.73 -15.60
N SER A 17 6.52 12.39 -14.64
CA SER A 17 7.86 12.96 -14.78
C SER A 17 8.47 13.27 -13.42
N GLU A 18 9.81 13.33 -13.39
CA GLU A 18 10.61 13.71 -12.23
C GLU A 18 10.37 15.17 -11.82
N GLU A 19 10.30 16.09 -12.80
CA GLU A 19 10.02 17.51 -12.58
C GLU A 19 8.69 17.72 -11.82
N LYS A 20 7.64 16.98 -12.22
CA LYS A 20 6.37 17.00 -11.50
C LYS A 20 6.49 16.45 -10.09
N GLY A 21 7.35 15.45 -9.86
CA GLY A 21 7.66 14.93 -8.53
C GLY A 21 8.26 16.00 -7.61
N ILE A 22 9.21 16.79 -8.14
CA ILE A 22 9.85 17.90 -7.41
C ILE A 22 8.82 18.97 -7.03
N ASP A 23 7.93 19.36 -7.95
CA ASP A 23 6.90 20.36 -7.67
C ASP A 23 5.88 19.89 -6.63
N LEU A 24 5.49 18.61 -6.70
CA LEU A 24 4.64 18.00 -5.68
C LEU A 24 5.33 17.98 -4.31
N GLN A 25 6.62 17.64 -4.28
CA GLN A 25 7.39 17.62 -3.04
C GLN A 25 7.48 19.01 -2.41
N LYS A 26 7.72 20.07 -3.21
CA LYS A 26 7.71 21.46 -2.73
C LYS A 26 6.35 21.86 -2.18
N ARG A 27 5.27 21.56 -2.92
CA ARG A 27 3.90 21.92 -2.53
C ARG A 27 3.46 21.21 -1.26
N PHE A 28 3.70 19.91 -1.18
CA PHE A 28 3.28 19.08 -0.06
C PHE A 28 4.32 18.99 1.05
N PHE A 29 5.42 19.74 0.96
CA PHE A 29 6.32 19.97 2.09
C PHE A 29 5.57 20.53 3.30
N ASP A 30 4.56 21.37 3.07
CA ASP A 30 3.62 21.79 4.11
C ASP A 30 2.48 20.76 4.24
N THR A 31 2.36 20.17 5.43
CA THR A 31 1.32 19.18 5.76
C THR A 31 -0.10 19.75 5.65
N VAL A 32 -0.28 21.06 5.88
CA VAL A 32 -1.58 21.74 5.72
C VAL A 32 -2.09 21.61 4.28
N ASN A 33 -1.20 21.57 3.29
CA ASN A 33 -1.59 21.39 1.90
C ASN A 33 -2.08 19.97 1.60
N ILE A 34 -1.53 18.96 2.28
CA ILE A 34 -2.04 17.58 2.21
C ILE A 34 -3.45 17.57 2.80
N TYR A 35 -3.59 18.10 4.01
CA TYR A 35 -4.87 18.15 4.72
C TYR A 35 -5.99 18.78 3.89
N LYS A 36 -5.76 19.95 3.28
CA LYS A 36 -6.76 20.62 2.43
C LYS A 36 -7.20 19.77 1.22
N VAL A 37 -6.28 19.00 0.63
CA VAL A 37 -6.62 18.10 -0.48
C VAL A 37 -7.46 16.93 0.01
N VAL A 38 -7.12 16.35 1.16
CA VAL A 38 -7.87 15.23 1.75
C VAL A 38 -9.25 15.70 2.23
N GLU A 39 -9.35 16.87 2.85
CA GLU A 39 -10.61 17.52 3.22
C GLU A 39 -11.50 17.72 1.98
N THR A 40 -10.93 18.26 0.90
CA THR A 40 -11.65 18.39 -0.37
C THR A 40 -12.10 17.04 -0.93
N ALA A 41 -11.30 15.98 -0.79
CA ALA A 41 -11.71 14.65 -1.23
C ALA A 41 -12.86 14.12 -0.37
N ALA A 42 -12.82 14.33 0.95
CA ALA A 42 -13.89 13.96 1.85
C ALA A 42 -15.20 14.69 1.51
N ASP A 43 -15.14 15.99 1.25
CA ASP A 43 -16.30 16.80 0.80
C ASP A 43 -16.93 16.27 -0.50
N LEU A 44 -16.12 15.67 -1.37
CA LEU A 44 -16.58 15.07 -2.62
C LEU A 44 -17.14 13.66 -2.43
N GLY A 45 -16.98 13.06 -1.25
CA GLY A 45 -17.52 11.74 -0.90
C GLY A 45 -16.49 10.61 -0.84
N TYR A 46 -15.18 10.92 -0.92
CA TYR A 46 -14.15 9.92 -0.65
C TYR A 46 -14.15 9.58 0.84
N LYS A 47 -14.37 8.30 1.17
CA LYS A 47 -14.39 7.81 2.57
C LYS A 47 -13.12 7.09 2.99
N ASN A 48 -12.25 6.79 2.02
CA ASN A 48 -11.08 5.95 2.21
C ASN A 48 -9.83 6.62 1.61
N MET A 49 -8.70 6.46 2.28
CA MET A 49 -7.38 6.85 1.78
C MET A 49 -6.38 5.72 2.01
N ILE A 50 -5.50 5.47 1.05
CA ILE A 50 -4.33 4.63 1.28
C ILE A 50 -3.16 5.53 1.64
N ILE A 51 -2.42 5.14 2.68
CA ILE A 51 -1.18 5.77 3.15
C ILE A 51 -0.10 4.70 3.30
N GLU A 52 1.15 5.11 3.44
CA GLU A 52 2.23 4.21 3.84
C GLU A 52 2.88 4.67 5.14
N THR A 53 3.70 3.82 5.76
CA THR A 53 4.46 4.05 6.99
C THR A 53 5.59 5.08 6.83
N HIS A 54 5.29 6.21 6.17
CA HIS A 54 6.20 7.29 5.86
C HIS A 54 6.06 8.43 6.88
N PRO A 55 7.16 9.07 7.33
CA PRO A 55 7.11 10.18 8.30
C PRO A 55 6.14 11.29 7.90
N LYS A 56 6.13 11.65 6.61
CA LYS A 56 5.20 12.65 6.07
C LYS A 56 3.71 12.30 6.24
N MET A 57 3.37 11.02 6.15
CA MET A 57 2.00 10.56 6.38
C MET A 57 1.65 10.57 7.87
N LEU A 58 2.62 10.27 8.73
CA LEU A 58 2.46 10.44 10.17
C LEU A 58 2.23 11.90 10.56
N ASP A 59 2.99 12.84 9.99
CA ASP A 59 2.77 14.28 10.19
C ASP A 59 1.35 14.68 9.78
N PHE A 60 0.88 14.16 8.64
CA PHE A 60 -0.48 14.37 8.17
C PHE A 60 -1.53 13.80 9.12
N LEU A 61 -1.37 12.57 9.63
CA LEU A 61 -2.30 11.98 10.57
C LEU A 61 -2.37 12.75 11.89
N ASN A 62 -1.22 13.21 12.42
CA ASN A 62 -1.18 14.03 13.62
C ASN A 62 -1.96 15.33 13.41
N TYR A 63 -1.71 16.03 12.30
CA TYR A 63 -2.44 17.24 11.95
C TYR A 63 -3.94 16.97 11.75
N TYR A 64 -4.29 15.84 11.12
CA TYR A 64 -5.67 15.40 10.91
C TYR A 64 -6.41 15.16 12.23
N LEU A 65 -5.78 14.48 13.19
CA LEU A 65 -6.35 14.23 14.52
C LEU A 65 -6.54 15.52 15.32
N GLU A 66 -5.58 16.44 15.25
CA GLU A 66 -5.67 17.74 15.95
C GLU A 66 -6.74 18.67 15.35
N ASN A 67 -6.98 18.58 14.04
CA ASN A 67 -7.84 19.51 13.30
C ASN A 67 -9.03 18.81 12.66
N ARG A 68 -9.55 17.71 13.21
CA ARG A 68 -10.52 16.83 12.53
C ARG A 68 -11.81 17.54 12.10
N THR A 69 -11.93 17.91 10.82
CA THR A 69 -13.15 18.48 10.21
C THR A 69 -13.95 17.46 9.38
N PHE A 70 -13.35 16.29 9.08
CA PHE A 70 -13.96 15.23 8.28
C PHE A 70 -13.59 13.85 8.81
N ASP A 71 -14.34 12.83 8.39
CA ASP A 71 -14.06 11.42 8.69
C ASP A 71 -13.41 10.73 7.49
N MET A 72 -12.36 9.94 7.75
CA MET A 72 -11.64 9.17 6.75
C MET A 72 -11.16 7.85 7.34
N ASP A 73 -11.35 6.78 6.58
CA ASP A 73 -10.80 5.47 6.89
C ASP A 73 -9.51 5.24 6.10
N PHE A 74 -8.58 4.46 6.66
CA PHE A 74 -7.24 4.32 6.10
C PHE A 74 -6.88 2.88 5.75
N TYR A 75 -6.22 2.69 4.61
CA TYR A 75 -5.45 1.49 4.29
C TYR A 75 -3.98 1.83 4.53
N LEU A 76 -3.26 1.02 5.31
CA LEU A 76 -1.86 1.26 5.63
C LEU A 76 -0.95 0.32 4.86
N GLN A 77 -0.06 0.86 4.04
CA GLN A 77 0.98 0.15 3.33
C GLN A 77 2.26 0.09 4.16
N VAL A 78 2.91 -1.07 4.18
CA VAL A 78 4.16 -1.32 4.92
C VAL A 78 5.07 -2.27 4.15
N PRO A 79 6.40 -2.14 4.18
CA PRO A 79 7.16 -1.07 4.81
C PRO A 79 7.32 0.18 3.94
N ASN A 80 7.85 1.26 4.53
CA ASN A 80 8.33 2.44 3.81
C ASN A 80 9.64 2.12 3.08
N ILE A 81 9.51 1.62 1.84
CA ILE A 81 10.63 1.17 1.01
C ILE A 81 11.66 2.28 0.78
N GLN A 82 11.23 3.53 0.58
CA GLN A 82 12.16 4.66 0.37
C GLN A 82 13.02 4.91 1.61
N GLY A 83 12.41 4.87 2.81
CA GLY A 83 13.12 4.99 4.08
C GLY A 83 14.17 3.90 4.26
N TYR A 84 13.85 2.65 3.87
CA TYR A 84 14.81 1.55 3.90
C TYR A 84 15.96 1.74 2.91
N ILE A 85 15.67 2.13 1.66
CA ILE A 85 16.71 2.42 0.65
C ILE A 85 17.64 3.53 1.12
N HIS A 86 17.09 4.63 1.66
CA HIS A 86 17.89 5.74 2.18
C HIS A 86 18.81 5.29 3.31
N LYS A 87 18.28 4.57 4.31
CA LYS A 87 19.10 4.02 5.41
C LYS A 87 20.19 3.07 4.92
N MET A 88 19.91 2.27 3.90
CA MET A 88 20.91 1.38 3.29
C MET A 88 22.01 2.15 2.59
N ASN A 89 21.67 3.24 1.90
CA ASN A 89 22.66 4.11 1.27
C ASN A 89 23.54 4.83 2.30
N GLU A 90 22.97 5.24 3.44
CA GLU A 90 23.69 5.93 4.51
C GLU A 90 24.57 5.00 5.37
N LYS A 91 24.03 3.84 5.76
CA LYS A 91 24.63 2.97 6.79
C LYS A 91 25.14 1.63 6.25
N GLY A 92 24.91 1.36 4.97
CA GLY A 92 25.11 0.04 4.38
C GLY A 92 24.10 -1.00 4.89
N PHE A 93 24.05 -2.16 4.23
CA PHE A 93 23.20 -3.27 4.66
C PHE A 93 23.50 -3.73 6.09
N SER A 94 24.77 -3.86 6.45
CA SER A 94 25.20 -4.31 7.79
C SER A 94 24.81 -3.32 8.90
N GLY A 95 24.90 -2.02 8.64
CA GLY A 95 24.49 -0.98 9.58
C GLY A 95 22.98 -0.96 9.81
N LEU A 96 22.19 -1.13 8.74
CA LEU A 96 20.74 -1.27 8.86
C LEU A 96 20.35 -2.52 9.69
N PHE A 97 20.96 -3.68 9.41
CA PHE A 97 20.70 -4.90 10.18
C PHE A 97 21.01 -4.72 11.67
N LEU A 98 22.12 -4.07 12.01
CA LEU A 98 22.51 -3.80 13.40
C LEU A 98 21.50 -2.87 14.10
N GLU A 99 21.06 -1.80 13.43
CA GLU A 99 20.06 -0.87 13.98
C GLU A 99 18.71 -1.57 14.27
N LEU A 100 18.23 -2.39 13.33
CA LEU A 100 17.00 -3.16 13.52
C LEU A 100 17.12 -4.11 14.71
N ALA A 101 18.25 -4.82 14.84
CA ALA A 101 18.49 -5.73 15.95
C ALA A 101 18.64 -5.01 17.32
N GLN A 102 19.12 -3.76 17.32
CA GLN A 102 19.28 -2.96 18.54
C GLN A 102 17.97 -2.31 19.02
N ARG A 103 17.03 -1.98 18.12
CA ARG A 103 15.72 -1.40 18.49
C ARG A 103 14.84 -2.35 19.31
N ASP A 104 15.04 -3.66 19.20
CA ASP A 104 14.31 -4.71 19.93
C ASP A 104 14.72 -4.89 21.41
N GLY A 105 15.54 -4.01 21.98
CA GLY A 105 15.88 -4.07 23.41
C GLY A 105 16.91 -5.15 23.79
N ILE A 106 17.67 -5.68 22.83
CA ILE A 106 18.82 -6.54 23.13
C ILE A 106 20.02 -5.67 23.53
N LYS A 107 20.02 -5.19 24.78
CA LYS A 107 21.25 -4.69 25.44
C LYS A 107 22.35 -5.76 25.55
N ALA A 108 22.09 -7.01 25.17
CA ALA A 108 23.05 -8.12 25.19
C ALA A 108 24.04 -8.13 24.01
N LEU A 109 23.89 -7.25 23.01
CA LEU A 109 24.76 -7.21 21.83
C LEU A 109 26.13 -6.57 22.08
N SER A 110 26.36 -5.93 23.24
CA SER A 110 27.66 -5.30 23.55
C SER A 110 28.74 -6.28 24.01
N GLY A 111 28.44 -7.59 24.14
CA GLY A 111 29.39 -8.56 24.71
C GLY A 111 29.42 -9.95 24.07
N MET A 112 28.63 -10.24 23.03
CA MET A 112 28.56 -11.58 22.42
C MET A 112 29.19 -11.62 21.03
N ALA A 113 30.07 -12.61 20.81
CA ALA A 113 30.75 -12.83 19.55
C ALA A 113 29.78 -12.97 18.37
N LEU A 114 30.02 -12.19 17.32
CA LEU A 114 29.20 -12.06 16.10
C LEU A 114 28.79 -13.41 15.47
N LYS A 115 29.62 -14.46 15.61
CA LYS A 115 29.34 -15.81 15.10
C LYS A 115 28.19 -16.54 15.80
N ASN A 116 27.95 -16.31 17.10
CA ASN A 116 26.87 -16.97 17.84
C ASN A 116 25.50 -16.31 17.59
N VAL A 117 25.49 -15.02 17.24
CA VAL A 117 24.28 -14.30 16.82
C VAL A 117 23.71 -14.89 15.53
N MET A 118 24.54 -15.27 14.55
CA MET A 118 24.10 -15.86 13.28
C MET A 118 23.40 -17.22 13.43
N ASN A 119 23.77 -18.04 14.41
CA ASN A 119 23.14 -19.36 14.63
C ASN A 119 21.86 -19.28 15.49
N LEU A 120 21.75 -18.28 16.38
CA LEU A 120 20.52 -18.01 17.13
C LEU A 120 19.49 -17.23 16.28
N ALA A 121 19.94 -16.33 15.40
CA ALA A 121 19.08 -15.59 14.46
C ALA A 121 18.27 -16.49 13.53
N LYS A 122 18.82 -17.66 13.15
CA LYS A 122 18.12 -18.66 12.32
C LYS A 122 16.80 -19.18 12.91
N LYS A 123 16.61 -19.10 14.23
CA LYS A 123 15.39 -19.56 14.90
C LYS A 123 14.34 -18.48 15.14
N ASN A 124 14.62 -17.20 14.84
CA ASN A 124 13.76 -16.08 15.23
C ASN A 124 13.57 -14.98 14.18
N TYR A 125 13.84 -15.22 12.90
CA TYR A 125 13.62 -14.20 11.85
C TYR A 125 12.17 -13.72 11.78
N PHE A 126 11.20 -14.61 12.00
CA PHE A 126 9.80 -14.22 11.99
C PHE A 126 9.46 -13.30 13.16
N SER A 127 9.88 -13.62 14.38
CA SER A 127 9.61 -12.75 15.54
C SER A 127 10.30 -11.39 15.40
N MET A 128 11.51 -11.33 14.85
CA MET A 128 12.17 -10.06 14.53
C MET A 128 11.39 -9.26 13.47
N ALA A 129 10.95 -9.91 12.39
CA ALA A 129 10.15 -9.26 11.35
C ALA A 129 8.81 -8.75 11.90
N ALA A 130 8.16 -9.54 12.76
CA ALA A 130 6.92 -9.17 13.43
C ALA A 130 7.11 -7.99 14.39
N SER A 131 8.18 -7.97 15.19
CA SER A 131 8.52 -6.82 16.04
C SER A 131 8.80 -5.56 15.23
N ALA A 132 9.59 -5.67 14.15
CA ALA A 132 9.88 -4.56 13.27
C ALA A 132 8.59 -4.01 12.62
N LEU A 133 7.71 -4.90 12.16
CA LEU A 133 6.39 -4.56 11.63
C LEU A 133 5.55 -3.81 12.67
N GLN A 134 5.48 -4.31 13.91
CA GLN A 134 4.74 -3.68 14.99
C GLN A 134 5.28 -2.27 15.32
N LEU A 135 6.60 -2.12 15.40
CA LEU A 135 7.23 -0.83 15.65
C LEU A 135 6.93 0.18 14.53
N GLU A 136 6.91 -0.28 13.27
CA GLU A 136 6.64 0.57 12.12
C GLU A 136 5.16 0.97 12.02
N VAL A 137 4.24 0.07 12.38
CA VAL A 137 2.79 0.30 12.31
C VAL A 137 2.26 1.07 13.53
N SER A 138 2.83 0.86 14.73
CA SER A 138 2.30 1.43 15.98
C SER A 138 2.00 2.94 15.97
N PRO A 139 2.80 3.82 15.32
CA PRO A 139 2.49 5.26 15.29
C PRO A 139 1.25 5.62 14.46
N PHE A 140 0.74 4.71 13.64
CA PHE A 140 -0.38 4.95 12.71
C PHE A 140 -1.71 4.40 13.24
N MET A 141 -1.73 3.83 14.45
CA MET A 141 -2.88 3.10 14.99
C MET A 141 -3.93 3.98 15.69
N ASP A 142 -3.71 5.29 15.79
CA ASP A 142 -4.65 6.24 16.41
C ASP A 142 -5.81 6.66 15.46
N VAL A 143 -5.83 6.13 14.23
CA VAL A 143 -6.90 6.31 13.25
C VAL A 143 -7.53 4.98 12.84
N ASN A 144 -8.67 5.00 12.16
CA ASN A 144 -9.32 3.79 11.71
C ASN A 144 -8.57 3.16 10.52
N ILE A 145 -7.74 2.15 10.79
CA ILE A 145 -7.03 1.38 9.78
C ILE A 145 -7.88 0.16 9.39
N LYS A 146 -8.41 0.14 8.16
CA LYS A 146 -9.23 -0.96 7.62
C LYS A 146 -8.43 -2.20 7.33
N ALA A 147 -7.23 -2.03 6.76
CA ALA A 147 -6.34 -3.11 6.42
C ALA A 147 -4.88 -2.67 6.41
N LEU A 148 -4.00 -3.62 6.72
CA LEU A 148 -2.56 -3.49 6.57
C LEU A 148 -2.14 -4.24 5.30
N LEU A 149 -1.46 -3.55 4.39
CA LEU A 149 -1.06 -4.05 3.09
C LEU A 149 0.46 -4.20 3.01
N LEU A 150 0.95 -5.40 2.74
CA LEU A 150 2.37 -5.63 2.49
C LEU A 150 2.79 -5.09 1.11
N HIS A 151 3.77 -4.20 1.08
CA HIS A 151 4.26 -3.51 -0.10
C HIS A 151 4.70 -4.49 -1.20
N ASN A 152 4.47 -4.14 -2.47
CA ASN A 152 4.77 -5.01 -3.62
C ASN A 152 6.22 -5.50 -3.68
N VAL A 153 7.20 -4.67 -3.33
CA VAL A 153 8.61 -5.07 -3.28
C VAL A 153 8.82 -6.25 -2.33
N SER A 154 8.21 -6.22 -1.15
CA SER A 154 8.29 -7.32 -0.18
C SER A 154 7.45 -8.51 -0.62
N THR A 155 6.19 -8.28 -1.03
CA THR A 155 5.27 -9.33 -1.47
C THR A 155 5.84 -10.11 -2.65
N ASP A 156 6.25 -9.43 -3.72
CA ASP A 156 6.70 -10.07 -4.96
C ASP A 156 8.05 -10.77 -4.78
N LEU A 157 8.94 -10.24 -3.93
CA LEU A 157 10.16 -10.95 -3.52
C LEU A 157 9.81 -12.27 -2.80
N LEU A 158 8.92 -12.23 -1.80
CA LEU A 158 8.52 -13.44 -1.06
C LEU A 158 7.78 -14.44 -1.96
N LEU A 159 6.95 -13.98 -2.90
CA LEU A 159 6.27 -14.80 -3.90
C LEU A 159 7.28 -15.52 -4.82
N SER A 160 8.25 -14.78 -5.36
CA SER A 160 9.27 -15.33 -6.27
C SER A 160 10.15 -16.39 -5.59
N LEU A 161 10.42 -16.23 -4.29
CA LEU A 161 11.13 -17.20 -3.46
C LEU A 161 10.25 -18.34 -2.95
N GLN A 162 8.93 -18.31 -3.23
CA GLN A 162 7.94 -19.31 -2.81
C GLN A 162 7.91 -19.53 -1.28
N ILE A 163 8.13 -18.49 -0.48
CA ILE A 163 8.22 -18.58 0.99
C ILE A 163 6.81 -18.58 1.60
N LYS A 164 6.07 -19.68 1.43
CA LYS A 164 4.69 -19.86 1.95
C LYS A 164 4.55 -19.44 3.43
N ASN A 165 5.53 -19.82 4.26
CA ASN A 165 5.47 -19.55 5.70
C ASN A 165 5.42 -18.04 5.99
N ALA A 166 6.12 -17.20 5.21
CA ALA A 166 6.08 -15.75 5.43
C ALA A 166 4.67 -15.17 5.23
N PHE A 167 3.93 -15.65 4.22
CA PHE A 167 2.55 -15.26 3.98
C PHE A 167 1.61 -15.74 5.09
N THR A 168 1.76 -17.01 5.50
CA THR A 168 0.91 -17.62 6.53
C THR A 168 1.09 -16.90 7.87
N GLU A 169 2.33 -16.64 8.24
CA GLU A 169 2.69 -15.99 9.50
C GLU A 169 2.32 -14.49 9.49
N TYR A 170 2.48 -13.79 8.36
CA TYR A 170 1.99 -12.42 8.20
C TYR A 170 0.47 -12.32 8.36
N LEU A 171 -0.29 -13.17 7.66
CA LEU A 171 -1.75 -13.22 7.77
C LEU A 171 -2.21 -13.45 9.21
N GLY A 172 -1.58 -14.41 9.89
CA GLY A 172 -1.84 -14.72 11.29
C GLY A 172 -1.54 -13.54 12.20
N TYR A 173 -0.32 -13.01 12.14
CA TYR A 173 0.13 -11.94 13.03
C TYR A 173 -0.70 -10.66 12.89
N VAL A 174 -0.99 -10.23 11.66
CA VAL A 174 -1.78 -9.00 11.44
C VAL A 174 -3.19 -9.16 12.00
N LYS A 175 -3.81 -10.33 11.80
CA LYS A 175 -5.17 -10.61 12.29
C LYS A 175 -5.21 -10.80 13.81
N GLU A 176 -4.27 -11.55 14.36
CA GLU A 176 -4.29 -11.98 15.77
C GLU A 176 -3.64 -10.97 16.71
N ASN A 177 -2.54 -10.32 16.29
CA ASN A 177 -1.76 -9.41 17.13
C ASN A 177 -2.09 -7.95 16.86
N LEU A 178 -2.17 -7.54 15.58
CA LEU A 178 -2.47 -6.14 15.22
C LEU A 178 -3.97 -5.85 15.16
N LYS A 179 -4.82 -6.89 15.11
CA LYS A 179 -6.30 -6.78 15.01
C LYS A 179 -6.75 -6.01 13.76
N LEU A 180 -6.01 -6.15 12.67
CA LEU A 180 -6.30 -5.54 11.37
C LEU A 180 -6.62 -6.60 10.31
N ASN A 181 -7.27 -6.20 9.22
CA ASN A 181 -7.39 -7.08 8.05
C ASN A 181 -6.05 -7.12 7.29
N PRO A 182 -5.44 -8.30 7.08
CA PRO A 182 -4.24 -8.39 6.27
C PRO A 182 -4.56 -8.32 4.78
N GLY A 183 -3.68 -7.68 4.03
CA GLY A 183 -3.69 -7.73 2.58
C GLY A 183 -2.29 -7.56 2.00
N PHE A 184 -2.23 -7.63 0.68
CA PHE A 184 -0.97 -7.57 -0.06
C PHE A 184 -1.08 -6.62 -1.23
N ILE A 185 0.03 -6.03 -1.62
CA ILE A 185 0.18 -5.32 -2.87
C ILE A 185 1.05 -6.19 -3.76
N SER A 186 0.66 -6.42 -5.02
CA SER A 186 1.46 -7.22 -5.95
C SER A 186 1.34 -6.68 -7.36
N LEU A 187 2.47 -6.65 -8.09
CA LEU A 187 2.48 -6.41 -9.53
C LEU A 187 2.38 -7.70 -10.34
N ASN A 188 2.43 -8.86 -9.66
CA ASN A 188 2.47 -10.20 -10.25
C ASN A 188 1.20 -10.99 -9.87
N PHE A 189 0.03 -10.41 -10.17
CA PHE A 189 -1.26 -10.90 -9.66
C PHE A 189 -1.55 -12.36 -9.98
N LYS A 190 -1.23 -12.80 -11.21
CA LYS A 190 -1.40 -14.22 -11.60
C LYS A 190 -0.58 -15.14 -10.70
N LEU A 191 0.70 -14.81 -10.48
CA LEU A 191 1.59 -15.59 -9.62
C LEU A 191 1.11 -15.58 -8.16
N PHE A 192 0.63 -14.43 -7.68
CA PHE A 192 0.07 -14.30 -6.34
C PHE A 192 -1.12 -15.25 -6.16
N LYS A 193 -2.13 -15.16 -7.05
CA LYS A 193 -3.31 -16.02 -7.05
C LYS A 193 -2.95 -17.50 -7.11
N ASP A 194 -2.08 -17.88 -8.04
CA ASP A 194 -1.69 -19.27 -8.23
C ASP A 194 -0.94 -19.82 -7.01
N SER A 195 -0.08 -19.01 -6.38
CA SER A 195 0.67 -19.41 -5.19
C SER A 195 -0.27 -19.63 -4.00
N PHE A 196 -1.22 -18.73 -3.76
CA PHE A 196 -2.20 -18.89 -2.68
C PHE A 196 -3.05 -20.15 -2.87
N ASN A 197 -3.55 -20.38 -4.10
CA ASN A 197 -4.30 -21.58 -4.44
C ASN A 197 -3.45 -22.85 -4.25
N LYS A 198 -2.21 -22.88 -4.76
CA LYS A 198 -1.27 -23.99 -4.58
C LYS A 198 -0.97 -24.27 -3.10
N TRP A 199 -0.89 -23.22 -2.28
CA TRP A 199 -0.61 -23.35 -0.85
C TRP A 199 -1.83 -23.72 -0.01
N GLY A 200 -3.03 -23.74 -0.60
CA GLY A 200 -4.29 -23.95 0.11
C GLY A 200 -4.61 -22.81 1.07
N LEU A 201 -4.11 -21.60 0.81
CA LEU A 201 -4.41 -20.41 1.61
C LEU A 201 -5.65 -19.72 1.05
N GLN A 202 -6.46 -19.14 1.94
CA GLN A 202 -7.57 -18.29 1.52
C GLN A 202 -7.04 -17.03 0.83
N GLU A 203 -7.68 -16.65 -0.27
CA GLU A 203 -7.36 -15.45 -1.06
C GLU A 203 -7.67 -14.18 -0.22
N PRO A 204 -6.64 -13.40 0.16
CA PRO A 204 -6.81 -12.23 1.03
C PRO A 204 -7.22 -10.98 0.22
N LEU A 205 -7.34 -9.84 0.90
CA LEU A 205 -7.36 -8.54 0.22
C LEU A 205 -6.07 -8.35 -0.58
N VAL A 206 -6.19 -7.92 -1.83
CA VAL A 206 -5.04 -7.63 -2.69
C VAL A 206 -5.23 -6.31 -3.44
N MET A 207 -4.17 -5.51 -3.48
CA MET A 207 -4.09 -4.33 -4.33
C MET A 207 -3.16 -4.61 -5.50
N THR A 208 -3.64 -4.40 -6.72
CA THR A 208 -2.89 -4.76 -7.94
C THR A 208 -3.24 -3.84 -9.12
N PRO A 209 -2.32 -3.64 -10.10
CA PRO A 209 -2.62 -2.85 -11.28
C PRO A 209 -3.76 -3.46 -12.09
N VAL A 210 -4.76 -2.64 -12.44
CA VAL A 210 -5.83 -3.03 -13.38
C VAL A 210 -6.19 -1.83 -14.24
N ASN A 211 -5.82 -1.87 -15.52
CA ASN A 211 -5.98 -0.72 -16.42
C ASN A 211 -6.09 -1.14 -17.89
N PRO A 212 -6.67 -0.29 -18.75
CA PRO A 212 -6.96 -0.64 -20.15
C PRO A 212 -5.73 -0.94 -21.03
N LYS A 213 -4.52 -0.56 -20.61
CA LYS A 213 -3.29 -0.75 -21.41
C LYS A 213 -2.35 -1.83 -20.88
N GLY A 214 -2.72 -2.54 -19.81
CA GLY A 214 -1.84 -3.57 -19.25
C GLY A 214 -0.62 -3.02 -18.50
N PHE A 215 -0.59 -1.74 -18.16
CA PHE A 215 0.54 -1.11 -17.47
C PHE A 215 0.74 -1.74 -16.08
N ASP A 216 1.95 -2.21 -15.79
CA ASP A 216 2.30 -2.98 -14.58
C ASP A 216 1.47 -4.26 -14.33
N MET A 217 0.70 -4.74 -15.32
CA MET A 217 -0.11 -5.97 -15.21
C MET A 217 0.72 -7.19 -15.64
N ASN A 218 1.39 -7.84 -14.68
CA ASN A 218 2.25 -8.98 -14.97
C ASN A 218 1.54 -10.33 -14.74
N PRO A 219 1.83 -11.36 -15.57
CA PRO A 219 2.79 -11.37 -16.69
C PRO A 219 2.28 -10.71 -17.98
N SER A 220 0.96 -10.58 -18.14
CA SER A 220 0.33 -9.89 -19.26
C SER A 220 -1.07 -9.41 -18.86
N GLN A 221 -1.60 -8.42 -19.58
CA GLN A 221 -2.96 -7.92 -19.34
C GLN A 221 -3.98 -9.05 -19.35
N GLY A 222 -4.00 -9.86 -20.41
CA GLY A 222 -4.98 -10.95 -20.56
C GLY A 222 -4.92 -11.99 -19.44
N GLU A 223 -3.72 -12.36 -18.97
CA GLU A 223 -3.59 -13.33 -17.88
C GLU A 223 -4.04 -12.76 -16.53
N VAL A 224 -3.75 -11.48 -16.28
CA VAL A 224 -4.25 -10.79 -15.09
C VAL A 224 -5.78 -10.67 -15.13
N GLU A 225 -6.36 -10.32 -16.28
CA GLU A 225 -7.82 -10.24 -16.43
C GLU A 225 -8.53 -11.58 -16.19
N LEU A 226 -7.95 -12.69 -16.64
CA LEU A 226 -8.47 -14.03 -16.35
C LEU A 226 -8.33 -14.36 -14.87
N ALA A 227 -7.18 -14.05 -14.27
CA ALA A 227 -6.96 -14.25 -12.84
C ALA A 227 -7.95 -13.45 -11.99
N ILE A 228 -8.28 -12.23 -12.39
CA ILE A 228 -9.23 -11.36 -11.69
C ILE A 228 -10.60 -12.02 -11.65
N ARG A 229 -11.13 -12.50 -12.79
CA ARG A 229 -12.47 -13.10 -12.84
C ARG A 229 -12.65 -14.30 -11.91
N ASP A 230 -11.57 -15.04 -11.67
CA ASP A 230 -11.59 -16.24 -10.83
C ASP A 230 -11.21 -15.96 -9.36
N TYR A 231 -10.81 -14.74 -9.02
CA TYR A 231 -10.36 -14.39 -7.66
C TYR A 231 -11.55 -14.10 -6.75
N ARG A 232 -11.59 -14.79 -5.61
CA ARG A 232 -12.67 -14.76 -4.60
C ARG A 232 -12.40 -13.79 -3.46
N GLY A 233 -11.14 -13.38 -3.27
CA GLY A 233 -10.77 -12.33 -2.34
C GLY A 233 -11.17 -10.94 -2.85
N GLU A 234 -10.97 -9.93 -2.00
CA GLU A 234 -11.24 -8.54 -2.37
C GLU A 234 -10.08 -7.95 -3.19
N ILE A 235 -10.41 -7.17 -4.22
CA ILE A 235 -9.43 -6.49 -5.08
C ILE A 235 -9.59 -4.98 -4.94
N ILE A 236 -8.46 -4.31 -4.67
CA ILE A 236 -8.29 -2.88 -4.87
C ILE A 236 -7.51 -2.67 -6.17
N ALA A 237 -8.15 -2.10 -7.19
CA ALA A 237 -7.48 -1.76 -8.44
C ALA A 237 -6.62 -0.50 -8.25
N MET A 238 -5.34 -0.58 -8.61
CA MET A 238 -4.44 0.57 -8.65
C MET A 238 -3.92 0.83 -10.07
N ASN A 239 -3.20 1.94 -10.25
CA ASN A 239 -2.68 2.39 -11.55
C ASN A 239 -3.75 2.51 -12.65
N ILE A 240 -5.01 2.70 -12.28
CA ILE A 240 -6.14 2.62 -13.21
C ILE A 240 -6.12 3.72 -14.29
N LEU A 241 -5.46 4.85 -14.01
CA LEU A 241 -5.29 5.98 -14.93
C LEU A 241 -3.89 6.02 -15.57
N GLY A 242 -2.99 5.09 -15.23
CA GLY A 242 -1.62 5.10 -15.74
C GLY A 242 -0.86 6.40 -15.47
N GLY A 243 -1.06 7.00 -14.29
CA GLY A 243 -0.50 8.32 -13.97
C GLY A 243 -1.15 9.48 -14.72
N GLY A 244 -2.30 9.29 -15.38
CA GLY A 244 -2.98 10.28 -16.22
C GLY A 244 -2.82 10.05 -17.73
N ALA A 245 -2.18 8.94 -18.13
CA ALA A 245 -2.07 8.54 -19.52
C ALA A 245 -3.37 7.99 -20.11
N PHE A 246 -4.31 7.53 -19.27
CA PHE A 246 -5.60 6.97 -19.68
C PHE A 246 -6.73 7.90 -19.28
N SER A 247 -7.74 8.07 -20.13
CA SER A 247 -8.90 8.90 -19.79
C SER A 247 -9.78 8.21 -18.75
N VAL A 248 -10.50 8.99 -17.96
CA VAL A 248 -11.37 8.44 -16.91
C VAL A 248 -12.51 7.60 -17.54
N GLU A 249 -13.01 7.99 -18.71
CA GLU A 249 -14.04 7.27 -19.46
C GLU A 249 -13.54 5.91 -19.96
N GLU A 250 -12.34 5.86 -20.55
CA GLU A 250 -11.73 4.60 -21.02
C GLU A 250 -11.53 3.64 -19.83
N THR A 251 -11.00 4.16 -18.73
CA THR A 251 -10.79 3.40 -17.49
C THR A 251 -12.11 2.91 -16.90
N ASN A 252 -13.16 3.74 -16.85
CA ASN A 252 -14.47 3.34 -16.34
C ASN A 252 -15.07 2.20 -17.19
N GLY A 253 -15.07 2.35 -18.52
CA GLY A 253 -15.55 1.32 -19.44
C GLY A 253 -14.77 0.00 -19.31
N TYR A 254 -13.46 0.08 -19.08
CA TYR A 254 -12.61 -1.08 -18.86
C TYR A 254 -12.91 -1.80 -17.54
N LEU A 255 -12.97 -1.07 -16.42
CA LEU A 255 -13.15 -1.65 -15.08
C LEU A 255 -14.54 -2.28 -14.91
N ARG A 256 -15.57 -1.76 -15.58
CA ARG A 256 -16.94 -2.31 -15.57
C ARG A 256 -17.05 -3.74 -16.11
N ARG A 257 -16.01 -4.24 -16.78
CA ARG A 257 -15.95 -5.63 -17.26
C ARG A 257 -15.66 -6.65 -16.14
N PHE A 258 -15.39 -6.18 -14.92
CA PHE A 258 -15.02 -7.02 -13.77
C PHE A 258 -15.96 -6.76 -12.59
N ASP A 259 -16.87 -7.69 -12.32
CA ASP A 259 -17.87 -7.56 -11.25
C ASP A 259 -17.25 -7.56 -9.83
N ASN A 260 -16.04 -8.08 -9.69
CA ASN A 260 -15.34 -8.20 -8.42
C ASN A 260 -14.42 -7.03 -8.08
N ILE A 261 -14.26 -6.04 -8.97
CA ILE A 261 -13.51 -4.81 -8.67
C ILE A 261 -14.46 -3.80 -8.06
N LYS A 262 -14.42 -3.68 -6.73
CA LYS A 262 -15.27 -2.75 -5.97
C LYS A 262 -14.53 -1.51 -5.50
N HIS A 263 -13.21 -1.57 -5.43
CA HIS A 263 -12.37 -0.52 -4.88
C HIS A 263 -11.31 -0.09 -5.88
N CYS A 264 -11.08 1.22 -5.99
CA CYS A 264 -10.12 1.80 -6.92
C CYS A 264 -9.29 2.88 -6.24
N VAL A 265 -7.96 2.80 -6.36
CA VAL A 265 -7.05 3.86 -5.91
C VAL A 265 -6.93 4.93 -6.99
N ILE A 266 -7.16 6.17 -6.59
CA ILE A 266 -7.04 7.36 -7.42
C ILE A 266 -5.97 8.28 -6.85
N GLY A 267 -4.95 8.58 -7.65
CA GLY A 267 -4.01 9.67 -7.38
C GLY A 267 -4.56 11.00 -7.91
N ALA A 268 -4.79 11.96 -7.02
CA ALA A 268 -5.19 13.31 -7.42
C ALA A 268 -4.61 14.36 -6.45
N SER A 269 -4.09 15.46 -7.00
CA SER A 269 -3.45 16.54 -6.24
C SER A 269 -4.21 17.88 -6.34
N SER A 270 -5.36 17.90 -6.99
CA SER A 270 -6.17 19.11 -7.18
C SER A 270 -7.66 18.79 -7.07
N LYS A 271 -8.44 19.78 -6.59
CA LYS A 271 -9.90 19.71 -6.52
C LYS A 271 -10.53 19.39 -7.88
N LYS A 272 -10.03 20.03 -8.95
CA LYS A 272 -10.52 19.83 -10.31
C LYS A 272 -10.41 18.36 -10.73
N HIS A 273 -9.25 17.73 -10.50
CA HIS A 273 -9.07 16.30 -10.85
C HIS A 273 -9.94 15.38 -9.99
N LEU A 274 -10.07 15.66 -8.70
CA LEU A 274 -10.96 14.88 -7.82
C LEU A 274 -12.41 14.94 -8.30
N GLN A 275 -12.88 16.14 -8.67
CA GLN A 275 -14.25 16.36 -9.17
C GLN A 275 -14.51 15.66 -10.51
N GLU A 276 -13.57 15.74 -11.45
CA GLU A 276 -13.67 15.08 -12.75
C GLU A 276 -13.78 13.55 -12.57
N ILE A 277 -12.92 12.98 -11.73
CA ILE A 277 -12.87 11.53 -11.52
C ILE A 277 -14.13 11.03 -10.83
N ILE A 278 -14.58 11.71 -9.76
CA ILE A 278 -15.77 11.26 -9.04
C ILE A 278 -17.03 11.39 -9.89
N HIS A 279 -17.14 12.44 -10.71
CA HIS A 279 -18.26 12.63 -11.61
C HIS A 279 -18.38 11.45 -12.59
N ILE A 280 -17.28 11.09 -13.26
CA ILE A 280 -17.31 10.05 -14.31
C ILE A 280 -17.44 8.64 -13.71
N LEU A 281 -16.77 8.36 -12.60
CA LEU A 281 -16.79 7.05 -11.95
C LEU A 281 -18.05 6.81 -11.10
N SER A 282 -18.73 7.86 -10.63
CA SER A 282 -19.93 7.75 -9.77
C SER A 282 -21.25 8.02 -10.51
N ASN A 283 -21.33 8.98 -11.44
CA ASN A 283 -22.62 9.35 -12.07
C ASN A 283 -23.20 8.32 -13.03
N SER A 284 -22.45 7.29 -13.40
CA SER A 284 -22.96 6.24 -14.29
C SER A 284 -23.59 5.05 -13.53
N TYR A 285 -24.07 5.30 -12.30
CA TYR A 285 -24.94 4.41 -11.51
C TYR A 285 -26.39 4.91 -11.39
N GLU A 286 -26.68 6.20 -11.65
CA GLU A 286 -28.06 6.71 -11.61
C GLU A 286 -28.86 6.39 -12.89
N ASP A 287 -28.19 6.15 -14.03
CA ASP A 287 -28.86 5.87 -15.31
C ASP A 287 -29.36 4.42 -15.50
N PHE A 288 -29.21 3.55 -14.49
CA PHE A 288 -29.71 2.17 -14.51
C PHE A 288 -30.40 1.74 -13.20
N GLY A 289 -30.88 2.71 -12.42
CA GLY A 289 -31.78 2.47 -11.28
C GLY A 289 -33.24 2.31 -11.71
#